data_AF-A0AAW7HK88-F1
#
_entry.id   AF-A0AAW7HK88-F1
#
_cell.length_a   1.000
_cell.length_b   1.000
_cell.length_c   1.000
_cell.angle_alpha   90.00
_cell.angle_beta   90.00
_cell.angle_gamma   90.00
#
_symmetry.space_group_name_H-M   'P 1'
#
loop_
_entity.id
_entity.type
_entity.pdbx_description
1 polymer ?
#
loop_
_entity_poly.entity_id
_entity_poly.type
_entity_poly.pdbx_seq_one_letter_code
_entity_poly.pdbx_strand_id
1 'polypeptide(L)' 'MPYLFSPSELAFYHTGIPYPTLPEDVREIADEEHEAIMEGLLRHGKVLRASHQGAPMAVERDVVGSDQIAVPNTAQHEHG' A
#
# COMPACT_ATOMS: atom_id res chain seq x y z
N MET A 1 -3.33 16.12 7.63
CA MET A 1 -2.18 15.64 8.43
C MET A 1 -1.03 15.49 7.46
N PRO A 2 0.16 16.02 7.73
CA PRO A 2 1.26 15.95 6.79
C PRO A 2 1.68 14.49 6.56
N TYR A 3 1.84 14.12 5.29
CA TYR A 3 2.35 12.84 4.86
C TYR A 3 3.87 12.91 4.76
N LEU A 4 4.51 11.80 5.09
CA LEU A 4 5.95 11.63 4.96
C LEU A 4 6.21 10.56 3.89
N PHE A 5 7.25 10.73 3.08
CA PHE A 5 7.60 9.77 2.04
C PHE A 5 9.11 9.52 2.00
N SER A 6 9.50 8.24 1.93
CA SER A 6 10.88 7.82 1.63
C SER A 6 10.94 7.32 0.19
N PRO A 7 11.65 8.02 -0.72
CA PRO A 7 11.88 7.56 -2.08
C PRO A 7 12.67 6.26 -2.16
N SER A 8 13.61 6.03 -1.24
CA SER A 8 14.45 4.83 -1.24
C SER A 8 13.67 3.57 -0.92
N GLU A 9 12.71 3.66 0.00
CA GLU A 9 11.82 2.53 0.37
C GLU A 9 10.50 2.51 -0.41
N LEU A 10 10.18 3.60 -1.13
CA LEU A 10 8.85 3.84 -1.70
C LEU A 10 7.74 3.67 -0.66
N ALA A 11 7.96 4.21 0.54
CA ALA A 11 7.07 4.06 1.68
C ALA A 11 6.51 5.40 2.15
N PHE A 12 5.24 5.38 2.56
CA PHE A 12 4.53 6.50 3.15
C PHE A 12 4.47 6.34 4.66
N TYR A 13 4.66 7.44 5.38
CA TYR A 13 4.56 7.50 6.83
C TYR A 13 3.62 8.63 7.24
N HIS A 14 3.07 8.51 8.43
CA HIS A 14 2.19 9.52 9.03
C HIS A 14 2.84 10.10 10.27
N THR A 15 2.88 11.42 10.39
CA THR A 15 3.41 12.13 11.57
C THR A 15 2.67 11.81 12.87
N GLY A 16 1.43 11.29 12.78
CA GLY A 16 0.63 10.84 13.93
C GLY A 16 0.87 9.38 14.35
N ILE A 17 1.71 8.62 13.64
CA ILE A 17 2.00 7.22 13.94
C ILE A 17 3.46 7.10 14.38
N PRO A 18 3.75 6.53 15.57
CA PRO A 18 5.11 6.33 16.02
C PRO A 18 5.75 5.16 15.25
N TYR A 19 6.70 5.47 14.37
CA TYR A 19 7.52 4.46 13.69
C TYR A 19 8.82 4.24 14.46
N PRO A 20 9.23 2.98 14.71
CA PRO A 20 10.47 2.66 15.43
C PRO A 20 11.72 3.19 14.74
N THR A 21 11.69 3.30 13.41
CA THR A 21 12.81 3.78 12.60
C THR A 21 12.24 4.45 11.36
N LEU A 22 12.62 5.71 11.15
CA LEU A 22 12.33 6.41 9.90
C LEU A 22 13.60 6.41 9.04
N PRO A 23 13.49 6.19 7.72
CA PRO A 23 14.59 6.40 6.80
C PRO A 23 15.12 7.82 6.87
N GLU A 24 16.43 7.98 6.70
CA GLU A 24 17.11 9.28 6.72
C GLU A 24 16.76 10.17 5.52
N ASP A 25 16.20 9.59 4.45
CA ASP A 25 15.73 10.30 3.26
C ASP A 25 14.23 10.67 3.32
N VAL A 26 13.57 10.44 4.46
CA VAL A 26 12.15 10.76 4.62
C VAL A 26 11.94 12.28 4.52
N ARG A 27 10.93 12.68 3.75
CA ARG A 27 10.55 14.09 3.61
C ARG A 27 9.04 14.27 3.73
N GLU A 28 8.63 15.45 4.21
CA GLU A 28 7.23 15.85 4.19
C GLU A 28 6.78 16.13 2.76
N ILE A 29 5.58 15.66 2.43
CA ILE A 29 4.94 15.88 1.13
C ILE A 29 3.53 16.43 1.35
N ALA A 30 3.10 17.27 0.41
CA ALA A 30 1.72 17.77 0.35
C ALA A 30 0.76 16.69 -0.19
N ASP A 31 -0.53 16.92 -0.02
CA ASP A 31 -1.58 16.00 -0.49
C ASP A 31 -1.51 15.81 -2.02
N GLU A 32 -1.28 16.87 -2.79
CA GLU A 32 -1.16 16.78 -4.25
C GLU A 32 0.06 15.95 -4.69
N GLU A 33 1.18 16.05 -3.95
CA GLU A 33 2.38 15.26 -4.23
C GLU A 33 2.15 13.79 -3.86
N HIS A 34 1.46 13.52 -2.75
CA HIS A 34 1.07 12.17 -2.37
C HIS A 34 0.21 11.50 -3.45
N GLU A 35 -0.80 12.19 -3.98
CA GLU A 35 -1.64 11.69 -5.07
C GLU A 35 -0.83 11.43 -6.34
N ALA A 36 0.06 12.35 -6.72
CA ALA A 36 0.90 12.18 -7.91
C ALA A 36 1.86 10.99 -7.80
N ILE A 37 2.47 10.79 -6.62
CA ILE A 37 3.34 9.63 -6.36
C ILE A 37 2.52 8.34 -6.43
N MET A 38 1.36 8.30 -5.76
CA MET A 38 0.46 7.15 -5.76
C MET A 38 0.01 6.76 -7.17
N GLU A 39 -0.40 7.74 -7.98
CA GLU A 39 -0.77 7.50 -9.37
C GLU A 39 0.41 6.96 -10.19
N GLY A 40 1.60 7.54 -10.00
CA GLY A 40 2.83 7.06 -10.63
C GLY A 40 3.13 5.59 -10.29
N LEU A 41 3.10 5.25 -9.00
CA LEU A 41 3.33 3.88 -8.52
C LEU A 41 2.35 2.88 -9.15
N LEU A 42 1.05 3.22 -9.18
CA LEU A 42 0.02 2.39 -9.79
C LEU A 42 0.21 2.23 -11.30
N ARG A 43 0.57 3.30 -12.02
CA ARG A 43 0.88 3.24 -13.47
C ARG A 43 2.09 2.35 -13.76
N HIS A 44 3.05 2.27 -12.84
CA HIS A 44 4.20 1.37 -12.93
C HIS A 44 3.91 -0.07 -12.45
N GLY A 45 2.63 -0.40 -12.17
CA GLY A 45 2.24 -1.74 -11.78
C GLY A 45 2.62 -2.10 -10.34
N LYS A 46 2.89 -1.11 -9.48
CA LYS A 46 3.14 -1.35 -8.06
C LYS A 46 1.82 -1.40 -7.28
N VAL A 47 1.87 -2.03 -6.12
CA VAL A 47 0.76 -2.10 -5.15
C VAL A 47 1.27 -1.72 -3.77
N LEU A 48 0.39 -1.19 -2.91
CA LEU A 48 0.73 -0.94 -1.53
C LEU A 48 0.61 -2.20 -0.68
N ARG A 49 1.63 -2.48 0.13
CA ARG A 49 1.60 -3.48 1.20
C ARG A 49 2.11 -2.86 2.49
N ALA A 50 1.70 -3.41 3.62
CA ALA A 50 2.26 -3.01 4.91
C ALA A 50 3.71 -3.49 5.01
N SER A 51 4.62 -2.59 5.38
CA SER A 51 5.98 -2.92 5.77
C SER A 51 6.00 -3.69 7.10
N HIS A 52 7.17 -4.15 7.54
CA HIS A 52 7.35 -4.78 8.85
C HIS A 52 6.90 -3.87 10.02
N GLN A 53 6.94 -2.55 9.81
CA GLN A 53 6.51 -1.55 10.79
C GLN A 53 5.06 -1.09 10.59
N GLY A 54 4.35 -1.64 9.61
CA GLY A 54 2.97 -1.25 9.28
C GLY A 54 2.84 -0.03 8.37
N ALA A 55 3.94 0.53 7.87
CA ALA A 55 3.93 1.65 6.93
C ALA A 55 3.48 1.19 5.53
N PRO A 56 2.62 1.93 4.82
CA PRO A 56 2.29 1.63 3.42
C PRO A 56 3.52 1.75 2.52
N MET A 57 3.97 0.63 1.95
CA MET A 57 5.15 0.53 1.09
C MET A 57 4.75 0.01 -0.30
N ALA A 58 5.26 0.66 -1.34
CA ALA A 58 4.98 0.27 -2.71
C ALA A 58 5.92 -0.84 -3.18
N VAL A 59 5.35 -2.00 -3.48
CA VAL A 59 6.06 -3.18 -3.97
C VAL A 59 5.61 -3.55 -5.37
N GLU A 60 6.39 -4.36 -6.07
CA GLU A 60 5.95 -4.91 -7.36
C GLU A 60 4.72 -5.78 -7.16
N ARG A 61 3.77 -5.69 -8.09
CA ARG A 61 2.64 -6.61 -8.12
C ARG A 61 3.17 -7.98 -8.52
N ASP A 62 3.26 -8.89 -7.55
CA ASP A 62 3.58 -10.29 -7.83
C ASP A 62 2.59 -10.84 -8.86
N VAL A 63 3.09 -11.28 -10.01
CA VAL A 63 2.29 -11.88 -11.09
C VAL A 63 2.17 -13.41 -10.88
N VAL A 64 2.52 -13.91 -9.70
CA VAL A 64 2.23 -15.29 -9.31
C VAL A 64 0.85 -15.40 -8.68
N GLY A 65 -0.07 -15.92 -9.48
CA GLY A 65 -1.21 -16.70 -8.98
C GLY A 65 -2.51 -15.93 -8.78
N SER A 66 -3.31 -15.86 -9.83
CA SER A 66 -4.77 -15.91 -9.69
C SER A 66 -5.17 -17.20 -8.96
N ASP A 67 -5.31 -17.18 -7.63
CA ASP A 67 -6.16 -18.08 -6.81
C ASP A 67 -5.97 -17.62 -5.33
N GLN A 68 -6.87 -16.93 -4.66
CA GLN A 68 -8.26 -17.25 -4.43
C GLN A 68 -9.01 -15.94 -4.21
N ILE A 69 -9.72 -15.48 -5.23
CA ILE A 69 -10.96 -14.77 -4.94
C ILE A 69 -11.87 -15.88 -4.45
N ALA A 70 -12.01 -16.02 -3.12
CA ALA A 70 -13.12 -16.76 -2.55
C ALA A 70 -14.39 -15.98 -2.91
N VAL A 71 -14.87 -16.18 -4.13
CA VAL A 71 -16.27 -15.96 -4.48
C VAL A 71 -17.03 -17.08 -3.78
N PRO A 72 -17.86 -16.80 -2.76
CA PRO A 72 -18.89 -17.76 -2.40
C PRO A 72 -19.88 -17.80 -3.58
N ASN A 73 -19.61 -18.65 -4.58
CA ASN A 73 -20.60 -18.93 -5.61
C ASN A 73 -21.62 -19.94 -5.04
N THR A 74 -22.67 -19.38 -4.46
CA THR A 74 -24.09 -19.75 -4.62
C THR A 74 -24.46 -21.23 -4.75
N ALA A 75 -25.25 -21.73 -3.80
CA ALA A 75 -26.33 -22.67 -4.10
C ALA A 75 -27.44 -22.56 -3.05
N GLN A 76 -28.57 -22.02 -3.48
CA GLN A 76 -29.84 -22.45 -2.89
C GLN A 76 -29.93 -23.96 -3.07
N HIS A 77 -30.14 -24.70 -1.99
CA HIS A 77 -30.76 -26.02 -2.08
C HIS A 77 -31.62 -26.22 -0.83
N GLU A 78 -32.88 -26.46 -1.13
CA GLU A 78 -33.96 -26.83 -0.23
C GLU A 78 -33.64 -28.14 0.51
N HIS A 79 -33.96 -28.19 1.82
CA HIS A 79 -34.33 -29.39 2.61
C HIS A 79 -34.52 -28.93 4.07
N GLY A 80 -35.64 -29.20 4.77
CA GLY A 80 -36.83 -30.00 4.48
C GLY A 80 -37.94 -29.65 5.47
#